data_AF-A0A9D2LYK0-F1
#
_entry.id   AF-A0A9D2LYK0-F1
#
_cell.length_a   1.000
_cell.length_b   1.000
_cell.length_c   1.000
_cell.angle_alpha   90.00
_cell.angle_beta   90.00
_cell.angle_gamma   90.00
#
_symmetry.space_group_name_H-M   'P 1'
#
loop_
_entity.id
_entity.type
_entity.pdbx_description
1 polymer ?
#
loop_
_entity_poly.entity_id
_entity_poly.type
_entity_poly.pdbx_seq_one_letter_code
_entity_poly.pdbx_strand_id
1 'polypeptide(L)'
;MEDREILAQLPGLLLPWYDGGARVLPWREEPTPYRVWVSEIMLQQTRVEAVRPYYERFLEAFPTVEALAAAPEEKLLKMWEGLGYYNRARNLQRAAQQVVELYDGVVPASYEALRALPGVGDYTAGAIASIAFQLPVPAVDGNVLRVITRVLCRYDNILDAKVKRRTEEELRQALPQRVGDFNQSLMELGALVCLPGGAPRCLGCPLHPVCRAAAQGVAQELPVKAKAKPRKQEERTLFLLFSHQGRVALQKRPEKGLLAGLWELPTAPGVLTESQGRAFLQERGVSPGELSPGPQAKHVFSHVEWHMGSFLAQGVEESPAFTWAAWKDLRERFPLPSAFKAYVPLLREQLAL
;
A
#
# COMPACT_ATOMS: atom_id res chain seq x y z
N MET A 1 -25.18 -24.22 -18.25
CA MET A 1 -23.76 -24.36 -17.92
C MET A 1 -23.59 -24.09 -16.44
N GLU A 2 -23.18 -25.10 -15.68
CA GLU A 2 -22.90 -24.99 -14.24
C GLU A 2 -21.68 -24.09 -13.98
N ASP A 3 -21.54 -23.59 -12.75
CA ASP A 3 -20.45 -22.67 -12.39
C ASP A 3 -19.07 -23.31 -12.64
N ARG A 4 -18.94 -24.61 -12.34
CA ARG A 4 -17.71 -25.37 -12.56
C ARG A 4 -17.31 -25.44 -14.04
N GLU A 5 -18.28 -25.63 -14.93
CA GLU A 5 -18.06 -25.71 -16.38
C GLU A 5 -17.62 -24.36 -16.96
N ILE A 6 -18.16 -23.24 -16.44
CA ILE A 6 -17.72 -21.90 -16.79
C ILE A 6 -16.27 -21.69 -16.32
N LEU A 7 -15.98 -22.02 -15.07
CA LEU A 7 -14.65 -21.81 -14.50
C LEU A 7 -13.57 -22.63 -15.22
N ALA A 8 -13.88 -23.86 -15.61
CA ALA A 8 -12.98 -24.73 -16.37
C ALA A 8 -12.59 -24.17 -17.75
N GLN A 9 -13.40 -23.27 -18.34
CA GLN A 9 -13.10 -22.62 -19.62
C GLN A 9 -12.19 -21.39 -19.49
N LEU A 10 -12.05 -20.82 -18.29
CA LEU A 10 -11.33 -19.55 -18.14
C LEU A 10 -9.86 -19.62 -18.60
N PRO A 11 -9.08 -20.69 -18.30
CA PRO A 11 -7.70 -20.76 -18.76
C PRO A 11 -7.56 -20.66 -20.28
N GLY A 12 -8.41 -21.36 -21.04
CA GLY A 12 -8.38 -21.36 -22.50
C GLY A 12 -8.76 -20.02 -23.14
N LEU A 13 -9.55 -19.19 -22.43
CA LEU A 13 -9.94 -17.86 -22.88
C LEU A 13 -8.93 -16.78 -22.44
N LEU A 14 -8.37 -16.91 -21.24
CA LEU A 14 -7.53 -15.88 -20.64
C LEU A 14 -6.08 -15.95 -21.07
N LEU A 15 -5.49 -17.15 -21.16
CA LEU A 15 -4.07 -17.28 -21.47
C LEU A 15 -3.72 -16.69 -22.85
N PRO A 16 -4.47 -16.96 -23.94
CA PRO A 16 -4.18 -16.34 -25.24
C PRO A 16 -4.32 -14.81 -25.22
N TRP A 17 -5.32 -14.30 -24.49
CA TRP A 17 -5.50 -12.85 -24.32
C TRP A 17 -4.35 -12.22 -23.54
N TYR A 18 -3.88 -12.89 -22.49
CA TYR A 18 -2.75 -12.44 -21.68
C TYR A 18 -1.45 -12.44 -22.49
N ASP A 19 -1.18 -13.52 -23.23
CA ASP A 19 -0.01 -13.64 -24.10
C ASP A 19 0.00 -12.56 -25.19
N GLY A 20 -1.17 -12.16 -25.68
CA GLY A 20 -1.31 -11.14 -26.74
C GLY A 20 -1.21 -9.69 -26.30
N GLY A 21 -1.17 -9.37 -24.99
CA GLY A 21 -1.25 -7.98 -24.55
C GLY A 21 -1.03 -7.68 -23.07
N ALA A 22 -0.44 -8.59 -22.30
CA ALA A 22 -0.07 -8.30 -20.91
C ALA A 22 0.86 -7.09 -20.80
N ARG A 23 0.66 -6.24 -19.79
CA ARG A 23 1.57 -5.12 -19.54
C ARG A 23 2.95 -5.66 -19.14
N VAL A 24 3.98 -5.07 -19.74
CA VAL A 24 5.38 -5.25 -19.34
C VAL A 24 5.61 -4.49 -18.03
N LEU A 25 5.88 -5.24 -16.95
CA LEU A 25 6.09 -4.71 -15.60
C LEU A 25 7.43 -5.23 -15.06
N PRO A 26 8.22 -4.45 -14.31
CA PRO A 26 9.56 -4.84 -13.90
C PRO A 26 9.62 -6.14 -13.06
N TRP A 27 8.56 -6.43 -12.31
CA TRP A 27 8.42 -7.65 -11.51
C TRP A 27 7.92 -8.87 -12.29
N ARG A 28 7.54 -8.71 -13.56
CA ARG A 28 7.10 -9.81 -14.44
C ARG A 28 8.20 -10.31 -15.38
N GLU A 29 9.13 -9.45 -15.76
CA GLU A 29 10.21 -9.80 -16.69
C GLU A 29 11.22 -10.78 -16.04
N GLU A 30 11.48 -10.62 -14.75
CA GLU A 30 12.34 -11.51 -13.95
C GLU A 30 11.64 -11.88 -12.64
N PRO A 31 10.73 -12.88 -12.65
CA PRO A 31 9.86 -13.18 -11.51
C PRO A 31 10.54 -14.09 -10.47
N THR A 32 11.72 -13.69 -9.97
CA THR A 32 12.35 -14.44 -8.86
C THR A 32 11.48 -14.33 -7.60
N PRO A 33 11.54 -15.31 -6.67
CA PRO A 33 10.69 -15.30 -5.48
C PRO A 33 10.77 -14.00 -4.66
N TYR A 34 11.98 -13.46 -4.47
CA TYR A 34 12.18 -12.20 -3.76
C TYR A 34 11.56 -11.01 -4.51
N ARG A 35 11.78 -10.93 -5.82
CA ARG A 35 11.27 -9.86 -6.69
C ARG A 35 9.76 -9.83 -6.74
N VAL A 36 9.12 -11.00 -6.88
CA VAL A 36 7.66 -11.15 -6.85
C VAL A 36 7.13 -10.79 -5.47
N TRP A 37 7.76 -11.27 -4.40
CA TRP A 37 7.32 -10.98 -3.05
C TRP A 37 7.32 -9.47 -2.75
N VAL A 38 8.40 -8.76 -3.08
CA VAL A 38 8.49 -7.30 -2.90
C VAL A 38 7.39 -6.59 -3.68
N SER A 39 7.17 -6.93 -4.96
CA SER A 39 6.12 -6.29 -5.76
C SER A 39 4.73 -6.55 -5.19
N GLU A 40 4.44 -7.78 -4.76
CA GLU A 40 3.14 -8.14 -4.21
C GLU A 40 2.85 -7.38 -2.91
N ILE A 41 3.83 -7.21 -2.03
CA ILE A 41 3.66 -6.37 -0.83
C ILE A 41 3.43 -4.90 -1.21
N MET A 42 4.17 -4.37 -2.18
CA MET A 42 3.99 -2.99 -2.65
C MET A 42 2.62 -2.75 -3.30
N LEU A 43 2.10 -3.72 -4.07
CA LEU A 43 0.82 -3.63 -4.77
C LEU A 43 -0.40 -3.77 -3.86
N GLN A 44 -0.22 -4.19 -2.60
CA GLN A 44 -1.31 -4.19 -1.61
C GLN A 44 -1.90 -2.78 -1.46
N GLN A 45 -3.14 -2.59 -1.94
CA GLN A 45 -3.86 -1.31 -1.88
C GLN A 45 -3.11 -0.13 -2.53
N THR A 46 -2.21 -0.40 -3.47
CA THR A 46 -1.43 0.63 -4.19
C THR A 46 -1.51 0.35 -5.69
N ARG A 47 -1.66 1.40 -6.51
CA ARG A 47 -1.77 1.25 -7.97
C ARG A 47 -0.42 0.91 -8.61
N VAL A 48 -0.45 0.13 -9.68
CA VAL A 48 0.74 -0.31 -10.44
C VAL A 48 1.64 0.87 -10.84
N GLU A 49 1.04 1.95 -11.34
CA GLU A 49 1.76 3.13 -11.82
C GLU A 49 2.50 3.86 -10.69
N ALA A 50 1.93 3.84 -9.48
CA ALA A 50 2.57 4.42 -8.30
C ALA A 50 3.70 3.53 -7.77
N VAL A 51 3.62 2.22 -7.93
CA VAL A 51 4.62 1.26 -7.41
C VAL A 51 5.89 1.22 -8.26
N ARG A 52 5.78 1.33 -9.59
CA ARG A 52 6.92 1.16 -10.52
C ARG A 52 8.21 1.87 -10.09
N PRO A 53 8.23 3.20 -9.84
CA PRO A 53 9.47 3.89 -9.45
C PRO A 53 9.98 3.52 -8.05
N TYR A 54 9.12 3.02 -7.17
CA TYR A 54 9.54 2.57 -5.84
C TYR A 54 10.17 1.19 -5.89
N TYR A 55 9.61 0.30 -6.71
CA TYR A 55 10.09 -1.06 -6.86
C TYR A 55 11.55 -1.11 -7.30
N GLU A 56 11.88 -0.36 -8.36
CA GLU A 56 13.25 -0.30 -8.92
C GLU A 56 14.25 0.21 -7.87
N ARG A 57 14.01 1.39 -7.28
CA ARG A 57 14.87 1.96 -6.23
C ARG A 57 14.97 1.06 -4.99
N PHE A 58 13.90 0.36 -4.63
CA PHE A 58 13.90 -0.52 -3.46
C PHE A 58 14.80 -1.74 -3.68
N LEU A 59 14.74 -2.35 -4.87
CA LEU A 59 15.61 -3.47 -5.22
C LEU A 59 17.07 -3.05 -5.42
N GLU A 60 17.33 -1.82 -5.87
CA GLU A 60 18.70 -1.27 -5.87
C GLU A 60 19.25 -1.14 -4.45
N ALA A 61 18.43 -0.64 -3.52
CA ALA A 61 18.83 -0.45 -2.13
C ALA A 61 18.93 -1.76 -1.33
N PHE A 62 18.09 -2.75 -1.68
CA PHE A 62 17.95 -4.05 -1.03
C PHE A 62 17.84 -5.14 -2.12
N PRO A 63 18.97 -5.54 -2.74
CA PRO A 63 18.95 -6.47 -3.86
C PRO A 63 18.61 -7.93 -3.47
N THR A 64 18.75 -8.27 -2.19
CA THR A 64 18.54 -9.64 -1.68
C THR A 64 17.71 -9.64 -0.40
N VAL A 65 17.24 -10.83 -0.01
CA VAL A 65 16.51 -11.04 1.24
C VAL A 65 17.37 -10.64 2.45
N GLU A 66 18.66 -10.99 2.44
CA GLU A 66 19.63 -10.67 3.48
C GLU A 66 19.86 -9.16 3.58
N ALA A 67 20.01 -8.48 2.44
CA ALA A 67 20.20 -7.02 2.40
C ALA A 67 19.00 -6.29 3.01
N LEU A 68 17.78 -6.77 2.76
CA LEU A 68 16.56 -6.25 3.37
C LEU A 68 16.48 -6.59 4.87
N ALA A 69 16.81 -7.83 5.25
CA ALA A 69 16.75 -8.30 6.64
C ALA A 69 17.70 -7.51 7.56
N ALA A 70 18.90 -7.18 7.06
CA ALA A 70 19.93 -6.43 7.78
C ALA A 70 19.78 -4.91 7.70
N ALA A 71 18.85 -4.40 6.89
CA ALA A 71 18.70 -2.96 6.67
C ALA A 71 18.32 -2.21 7.96
N PRO A 72 18.93 -1.05 8.25
CA PRO A 72 18.43 -0.16 9.30
C PRO A 72 16.99 0.27 9.01
N GLU A 73 16.14 0.30 10.04
CA GLU A 73 14.71 0.63 9.88
C GLU A 73 14.52 2.01 9.21
N GLU A 74 15.34 3.00 9.55
CA GLU A 74 15.28 4.33 8.95
C GLU A 74 15.47 4.29 7.44
N LYS A 75 16.44 3.51 6.95
CA LYS A 75 16.70 3.33 5.51
C LYS A 75 15.51 2.63 4.83
N LEU A 76 14.95 1.60 5.47
CA LEU A 76 13.76 0.90 4.98
C LEU A 76 12.57 1.85 4.84
N LEU A 77 12.25 2.60 5.89
CA LEU A 77 11.12 3.53 5.90
C LEU A 77 11.33 4.67 4.91
N LYS A 78 12.58 5.09 4.69
CA LYS A 78 12.91 6.08 3.67
C LYS A 78 12.66 5.57 2.26
N MET A 79 13.05 4.33 1.95
CA MET A 79 12.74 3.73 0.64
C MET A 79 11.24 3.53 0.41
N TRP A 80 10.46 3.39 1.50
CA TRP A 80 9.00 3.23 1.48
C TRP A 80 8.21 4.56 1.56
N GLU A 81 8.91 5.69 1.76
CA GLU A 81 8.31 7.00 2.00
C GLU A 81 7.35 7.40 0.87
N GLY A 82 6.07 7.56 1.18
CA GLY A 82 5.05 7.96 0.21
C GLY A 82 4.21 6.82 -0.38
N LEU A 83 4.60 5.54 -0.20
CA LEU A 83 3.75 4.39 -0.58
C LEU A 83 2.59 4.16 0.39
N GLY A 84 2.66 4.74 1.59
CA GLY A 84 1.66 4.53 2.64
C GLY A 84 1.65 3.11 3.21
N TYR A 85 0.81 2.88 4.22
CA TYR A 85 0.72 1.60 4.94
C TYR A 85 2.09 1.05 5.38
N TYR A 86 2.86 1.86 6.11
CA TYR A 86 4.26 1.58 6.48
C TYR A 86 4.50 0.28 7.25
N ASN A 87 3.46 -0.27 7.90
CA ASN A 87 3.54 -1.60 8.50
C ASN A 87 3.82 -2.71 7.48
N ARG A 88 3.51 -2.50 6.19
CA ARG A 88 3.89 -3.42 5.11
C ARG A 88 5.40 -3.54 5.00
N ALA A 89 6.14 -2.43 5.01
CA ALA A 89 7.59 -2.41 4.95
C ALA A 89 8.20 -3.14 6.16
N ARG A 90 7.70 -2.84 7.37
CA ARG A 90 8.15 -3.48 8.61
C ARG A 90 7.87 -4.98 8.62
N ASN A 91 6.69 -5.39 8.17
CA ASN A 91 6.35 -6.81 8.07
C ASN A 91 7.23 -7.51 7.03
N LEU A 92 7.45 -6.88 5.88
CA LEU A 92 8.34 -7.38 4.83
C LEU A 92 9.76 -7.58 5.36
N GLN A 93 10.31 -6.64 6.12
CA GLN A 93 11.63 -6.82 6.76
C GLN A 93 11.63 -7.93 7.81
N ARG A 94 10.63 -7.97 8.72
CA ARG A 94 10.54 -9.03 9.74
C ARG A 94 10.41 -10.42 9.11
N ALA A 95 9.66 -10.52 8.03
CA ALA A 95 9.57 -11.73 7.25
C ALA A 95 10.90 -12.06 6.56
N ALA A 96 11.64 -11.07 6.06
CA ALA A 96 12.96 -11.31 5.46
C ALA A 96 13.95 -11.85 6.50
N GLN A 97 13.90 -11.31 7.73
CA GLN A 97 14.67 -11.83 8.86
C GLN A 97 14.31 -13.29 9.17
N GLN A 98 13.03 -13.65 9.18
CA GLN A 98 12.60 -15.04 9.34
C GLN A 98 13.04 -15.93 8.18
N VAL A 99 13.05 -15.43 6.95
CA VAL A 99 13.55 -16.19 5.78
C VAL A 99 15.05 -16.46 5.91
N VAL A 100 15.83 -15.48 6.38
CA VAL A 100 17.26 -15.68 6.67
C VAL A 100 17.46 -16.71 7.79
N GLU A 101 16.72 -16.60 8.88
CA GLU A 101 16.89 -17.45 10.06
C GLU A 101 16.44 -18.89 9.84
N LEU A 102 15.31 -19.11 9.17
CA LEU A 102 14.64 -20.41 9.09
C LEU A 102 14.85 -21.13 7.75
N TYR A 103 15.24 -20.39 6.70
CA TYR A 103 15.33 -20.90 5.33
C TYR A 103 16.62 -20.47 4.62
N ASP A 104 17.66 -20.08 5.37
CA ASP A 104 18.98 -19.70 4.86
C ASP A 104 18.93 -18.64 3.73
N GLY A 105 18.01 -17.68 3.85
CA GLY A 105 17.84 -16.60 2.87
C GLY A 105 17.01 -16.98 1.63
N VAL A 106 16.63 -18.25 1.50
CA VAL A 106 15.83 -18.76 0.38
C VAL A 106 14.35 -18.64 0.69
N VAL A 107 13.62 -17.86 -0.12
CA VAL A 107 12.15 -17.77 0.00
C VAL A 107 11.54 -19.17 -0.17
N PRO A 108 10.71 -19.66 0.76
CA PRO A 108 10.25 -21.04 0.75
C PRO A 108 9.24 -21.31 -0.39
N ALA A 109 9.43 -22.42 -1.10
CA ALA A 109 8.52 -22.92 -2.13
C ALA A 109 7.33 -23.71 -1.54
N SER A 110 6.63 -23.14 -0.56
CA SER A 110 5.43 -23.73 0.06
C SER A 110 4.42 -22.64 0.38
N TYR A 111 3.14 -22.90 0.05
CA TYR A 111 2.05 -21.99 0.38
C TYR A 111 1.94 -21.74 1.88
N GLU A 112 2.00 -22.81 2.68
CA GLU A 112 1.89 -22.77 4.14
C GLU A 112 3.04 -21.99 4.76
N ALA A 113 4.28 -22.27 4.31
CA ALA A 113 5.47 -21.56 4.77
C ALA A 113 5.43 -20.06 4.41
N LEU A 114 5.06 -19.73 3.17
CA LEU A 114 4.87 -18.34 2.74
C LEU A 114 3.79 -17.65 3.57
N ARG A 115 2.65 -18.32 3.79
CA ARG A 115 1.50 -17.76 4.52
C ARG A 115 1.79 -17.50 6.00
N ALA A 116 2.75 -18.22 6.58
CA ALA A 116 3.21 -18.01 7.95
C ALA A 116 4.06 -16.75 8.13
N LEU A 117 4.63 -16.20 7.05
CA LEU A 117 5.48 -15.02 7.10
C LEU A 117 4.69 -13.74 7.47
N PRO A 118 5.26 -12.84 8.28
CA PRO A 118 4.67 -11.55 8.62
C PRO A 118 4.23 -10.74 7.39
N GLY A 119 2.97 -10.31 7.37
CA GLY A 119 2.42 -9.50 6.28
C GLY A 119 2.04 -10.28 5.01
N VAL A 120 2.23 -11.60 4.99
CA VAL A 120 1.81 -12.47 3.90
C VAL A 120 0.46 -13.11 4.24
N GLY A 121 -0.59 -12.66 3.53
CA GLY A 121 -1.93 -13.26 3.59
C GLY A 121 -2.15 -14.31 2.48
N ASP A 122 -3.35 -14.91 2.42
CA ASP A 122 -3.66 -16.00 1.46
C ASP A 122 -3.41 -15.57 0.01
N TYR A 123 -3.80 -14.33 -0.33
CA TYR A 123 -3.55 -13.75 -1.65
C TYR A 123 -2.05 -13.71 -1.97
N THR A 124 -1.25 -13.10 -1.10
CA THR A 124 0.18 -12.89 -1.34
C THR A 124 0.94 -14.23 -1.35
N ALA A 125 0.58 -15.16 -0.46
CA ALA A 125 1.12 -16.51 -0.49
C ALA A 125 0.79 -17.22 -1.82
N GLY A 126 -0.46 -17.17 -2.27
CA GLY A 126 -0.88 -17.74 -3.55
C GLY A 126 -0.21 -17.08 -4.75
N ALA A 127 -0.04 -15.76 -4.74
CA ALA A 127 0.65 -15.02 -5.79
C ALA A 127 2.12 -15.43 -5.88
N ILE A 128 2.87 -15.43 -4.79
CA ILE A 128 4.29 -15.85 -4.78
C ILE A 128 4.41 -17.31 -5.18
N ALA A 129 3.62 -18.20 -4.56
CA ALA A 129 3.64 -19.64 -4.83
C ALA A 129 3.37 -19.96 -6.30
N SER A 130 2.38 -19.31 -6.92
CA SER A 130 2.02 -19.59 -8.31
C SER A 130 2.93 -18.90 -9.32
N ILE A 131 3.32 -17.64 -9.09
CA ILE A 131 4.11 -16.87 -10.07
C ILE A 131 5.57 -17.33 -10.06
N ALA A 132 6.19 -17.40 -8.89
CA ALA A 132 7.61 -17.68 -8.77
C ALA A 132 7.92 -19.19 -8.76
N PHE A 133 7.02 -20.01 -8.23
CA PHE A 133 7.24 -21.45 -8.06
C PHE A 133 6.30 -22.35 -8.87
N GLN A 134 5.35 -21.77 -9.62
CA GLN A 134 4.35 -22.51 -10.42
C GLN A 134 3.54 -23.54 -9.61
N LEU A 135 3.39 -23.31 -8.30
CA LEU A 135 2.57 -24.17 -7.45
C LEU A 135 1.08 -23.99 -7.78
N PRO A 136 0.27 -25.05 -7.73
CA PRO A 136 -1.16 -25.04 -8.08
C PRO A 136 -2.01 -24.38 -6.98
N VAL A 137 -1.80 -23.08 -6.78
CA VAL A 137 -2.47 -22.27 -5.76
C VAL A 137 -3.12 -21.07 -6.43
N PRO A 138 -4.42 -20.79 -6.15
CA PRO A 138 -5.07 -19.59 -6.68
C PRO A 138 -4.59 -18.33 -5.94
N ALA A 139 -4.54 -17.21 -6.64
CA ALA A 139 -4.24 -15.90 -6.06
C ALA A 139 -5.44 -14.96 -6.20
N VAL A 140 -6.27 -14.88 -5.15
CA VAL A 140 -7.57 -14.19 -5.20
C VAL A 140 -7.51 -12.83 -4.49
N ASP A 141 -7.43 -11.75 -5.27
CA ASP A 141 -7.56 -10.36 -4.81
C ASP A 141 -8.95 -9.77 -5.10
N GLY A 142 -9.11 -8.46 -4.87
CA GLY A 142 -10.35 -7.75 -5.19
C GLY A 142 -10.64 -7.64 -6.69
N ASN A 143 -9.64 -7.78 -7.57
CA ASN A 143 -9.82 -7.85 -9.02
C ASN A 143 -10.40 -9.20 -9.41
N VAL A 144 -9.81 -10.29 -8.93
CA VAL A 144 -10.29 -11.65 -9.17
C VAL A 144 -11.70 -11.85 -8.63
N LEU A 145 -11.99 -11.45 -7.38
CA LEU A 145 -13.33 -11.54 -6.81
C LEU A 145 -14.38 -10.82 -7.68
N ARG A 146 -14.07 -9.63 -8.16
CA ARG A 146 -14.95 -8.88 -9.08
C ARG A 146 -15.16 -9.61 -10.41
N VAL A 147 -14.10 -10.14 -11.01
CA VAL A 147 -14.19 -10.89 -12.26
C VAL A 147 -15.07 -12.12 -12.07
N ILE A 148 -14.79 -12.94 -11.05
CA ILE A 148 -15.51 -14.20 -10.82
C ILE A 148 -16.97 -13.97 -10.47
N THR A 149 -17.28 -13.01 -9.59
CA THR A 149 -18.68 -12.67 -9.28
C THR A 149 -19.46 -12.21 -10.51
N ARG A 150 -18.87 -11.44 -11.42
CA ARG A 150 -19.52 -11.04 -12.68
C ARG A 150 -19.68 -12.22 -13.65
N VAL A 151 -18.63 -13.02 -13.83
CA VAL A 151 -18.67 -14.19 -14.72
C VAL A 151 -19.78 -15.17 -14.29
N LEU A 152 -19.90 -15.42 -12.99
CA LEU A 152 -20.91 -16.32 -12.42
C LEU A 152 -22.25 -15.64 -12.10
N CYS A 153 -22.33 -14.31 -12.21
CA CYS A 153 -23.47 -13.47 -11.84
C CYS A 153 -23.95 -13.67 -10.39
N ARG A 154 -23.02 -13.52 -9.43
CA ARG A 154 -23.27 -13.71 -8.00
C ARG A 154 -23.29 -12.38 -7.25
N TYR A 155 -24.34 -12.17 -6.46
CA TYR A 155 -24.59 -10.96 -5.66
C TYR A 155 -24.05 -11.04 -4.22
N ASP A 156 -23.23 -12.04 -3.91
CA ASP A 156 -22.64 -12.17 -2.58
C ASP A 156 -21.72 -10.97 -2.27
N ASN A 157 -21.70 -10.56 -1.00
CA ASN A 157 -20.80 -9.51 -0.53
C ASN A 157 -19.34 -9.99 -0.59
N ILE A 158 -18.53 -9.44 -1.49
CA ILE A 158 -17.14 -9.87 -1.67
C ILE A 158 -16.20 -9.51 -0.50
N LEU A 159 -16.69 -8.76 0.49
CA LEU A 159 -15.96 -8.50 1.73
C LEU A 159 -16.14 -9.64 2.77
N ASP A 160 -17.04 -10.60 2.53
CA ASP A 160 -17.17 -11.78 3.39
C ASP A 160 -16.05 -12.80 3.10
N ALA A 161 -15.35 -13.21 4.16
CA ALA A 161 -14.29 -14.21 4.09
C ALA A 161 -14.79 -15.57 3.57
N LYS A 162 -16.08 -15.90 3.75
CA LYS A 162 -16.69 -17.11 3.16
C LYS A 162 -16.74 -17.05 1.64
N VAL A 163 -17.07 -15.89 1.07
CA VAL A 163 -17.12 -15.68 -0.38
C VAL A 163 -15.72 -15.82 -0.97
N LYS A 164 -14.72 -15.22 -0.33
CA LYS A 164 -13.31 -15.35 -0.75
C LYS A 164 -12.85 -16.81 -0.75
N ARG A 165 -13.07 -17.54 0.34
CA ARG A 165 -12.71 -18.96 0.46
C ARG A 165 -13.38 -19.85 -0.58
N ARG A 166 -14.70 -19.67 -0.78
CA ARG A 166 -15.43 -20.39 -1.83
C ARG A 166 -14.83 -20.13 -3.22
N THR A 167 -14.54 -18.87 -3.55
CA THR A 167 -13.91 -18.53 -4.84
C THR A 167 -12.51 -19.13 -4.98
N GLU A 168 -11.70 -19.16 -3.92
CA GLU A 168 -10.40 -19.85 -3.93
C GLU A 168 -10.56 -21.35 -4.17
N GLU A 169 -11.49 -22.02 -3.49
CA GLU A 169 -11.76 -23.45 -3.66
C GLU A 169 -12.24 -23.79 -5.07
N GLU A 170 -13.14 -22.99 -5.63
CA GLU A 170 -13.65 -23.16 -6.98
C GLU A 170 -12.56 -22.94 -8.04
N LEU A 171 -11.74 -21.89 -7.89
CA LEU A 171 -10.64 -21.64 -8.81
C LEU A 171 -9.55 -22.69 -8.72
N ARG A 172 -9.30 -23.27 -7.54
CA ARG A 172 -8.34 -24.37 -7.36
C ARG A 172 -8.66 -25.57 -8.28
N GLN A 173 -9.93 -25.82 -8.56
CA GLN A 173 -10.37 -26.91 -9.44
C GLN A 173 -10.22 -26.60 -10.93
N ALA A 174 -9.95 -25.33 -11.28
CA ALA A 174 -9.84 -24.84 -12.65
C ALA A 174 -8.42 -24.38 -13.01
N LEU A 175 -7.43 -24.61 -12.14
CA LEU A 175 -6.05 -24.18 -12.38
C LEU A 175 -5.43 -24.95 -13.57
N PRO A 176 -4.82 -24.24 -14.55
CA PRO A 176 -4.08 -24.87 -15.63
C PRO A 176 -2.64 -25.17 -15.20
N GLN A 177 -1.85 -25.79 -16.09
CA GLN A 177 -0.41 -25.96 -15.86
C GLN A 177 0.35 -24.63 -15.69
N ARG A 178 -0.02 -23.60 -16.48
CA ARG A 178 0.53 -22.23 -16.39
C ARG A 178 -0.17 -21.43 -15.28
N VAL A 179 -0.05 -21.88 -14.04
CA VAL A 179 -0.81 -21.34 -12.90
C VAL A 179 -0.49 -19.86 -12.65
N GLY A 180 0.81 -19.50 -12.68
CA GLY A 180 1.25 -18.12 -12.47
C GLY A 180 0.64 -17.16 -13.49
N ASP A 181 0.70 -17.50 -14.78
CA ASP A 181 0.13 -16.68 -15.85
C ASP A 181 -1.39 -16.61 -15.77
N PHE A 182 -2.04 -17.71 -15.41
CA PHE A 182 -3.49 -17.72 -15.21
C PHE A 182 -3.93 -16.79 -14.08
N ASN A 183 -3.30 -16.87 -12.91
CA ASN A 183 -3.58 -15.97 -11.80
C ASN A 183 -3.33 -14.51 -12.19
N GLN A 184 -2.20 -14.22 -12.85
CA GLN A 184 -1.90 -12.88 -13.32
C GLN A 184 -2.90 -12.38 -14.38
N SER A 185 -3.37 -13.25 -15.28
CA SER A 185 -4.36 -12.90 -16.29
C SER A 185 -5.71 -12.47 -15.70
N LEU A 186 -6.15 -13.13 -14.61
CA LEU A 186 -7.36 -12.74 -13.88
C LEU A 186 -7.21 -11.37 -13.22
N MET A 187 -6.05 -11.11 -12.58
CA MET A 187 -5.75 -9.80 -12.00
C MET A 187 -5.69 -8.71 -13.08
N GLU A 188 -5.02 -9.00 -14.19
CA GLU A 188 -4.84 -8.09 -15.33
C GLU A 188 -6.20 -7.76 -15.98
N LEU A 189 -7.04 -8.76 -16.18
CA LEU A 189 -8.40 -8.57 -16.72
C LEU A 189 -9.20 -7.65 -15.82
N GLY A 190 -9.18 -7.89 -14.50
CA GLY A 190 -9.85 -7.02 -13.53
C GLY A 190 -9.30 -5.60 -13.56
N ALA A 191 -7.99 -5.44 -13.72
CA ALA A 191 -7.32 -4.14 -13.73
C ALA A 191 -7.60 -3.30 -14.99
N LEU A 192 -7.73 -3.93 -16.17
CA LEU A 192 -7.75 -3.22 -17.47
C LEU A 192 -9.08 -3.28 -18.21
N VAL A 193 -9.88 -4.32 -18.00
CA VAL A 193 -11.08 -4.60 -18.81
C VAL A 193 -12.32 -4.65 -17.92
N CYS A 194 -12.32 -5.53 -16.91
CA CYS A 194 -13.41 -5.74 -15.99
C CYS A 194 -13.32 -4.73 -14.83
N LEU A 195 -13.43 -3.44 -15.15
CA LEU A 195 -13.16 -2.31 -14.26
C LEU A 195 -14.20 -2.16 -13.12
N PRO A 196 -13.80 -1.64 -11.95
CA PRO A 196 -14.73 -1.26 -10.88
C PRO A 196 -15.33 0.14 -11.11
N GLY A 197 -16.42 0.47 -10.40
CA GLY A 197 -16.90 1.86 -10.27
C GLY A 197 -17.45 2.49 -11.56
N GLY A 198 -17.82 1.68 -12.55
CA GLY A 198 -18.39 2.11 -13.82
C GLY A 198 -18.57 0.95 -14.80
N ALA A 199 -18.89 1.27 -16.06
CA ALA A 199 -19.09 0.29 -17.11
C ALA A 199 -17.78 -0.48 -17.43
N PRO A 200 -17.76 -1.82 -17.28
CA PRO A 200 -16.64 -2.63 -17.76
C PRO A 200 -16.56 -2.62 -19.29
N ARG A 201 -15.37 -2.90 -19.83
CA ARG A 201 -15.12 -2.96 -21.29
C ARG A 201 -15.54 -4.32 -21.86
N CYS A 202 -16.81 -4.68 -21.71
CA CYS A 202 -17.33 -6.02 -22.03
C CYS A 202 -17.11 -6.47 -23.48
N LEU A 203 -17.24 -5.56 -24.46
CA LEU A 203 -17.15 -5.91 -25.89
C LEU A 203 -15.79 -6.51 -26.28
N GLY A 204 -14.71 -6.09 -25.62
CA GLY A 204 -13.35 -6.61 -25.83
C GLY A 204 -12.89 -7.61 -24.77
N CYS A 205 -13.81 -8.11 -23.92
CA CYS A 205 -13.46 -9.00 -22.83
C CYS A 205 -13.35 -10.45 -23.32
N PRO A 206 -12.22 -11.16 -23.09
CA PRO A 206 -12.08 -12.56 -23.47
C PRO A 206 -13.10 -13.49 -22.79
N LEU A 207 -13.61 -13.09 -21.61
CA LEU A 207 -14.62 -13.86 -20.88
C LEU A 207 -16.06 -13.52 -21.29
N HIS A 208 -16.27 -12.60 -22.23
CA HIS A 208 -17.61 -12.22 -22.69
C HIS A 208 -18.51 -13.41 -23.06
N PRO A 209 -18.02 -14.42 -23.82
CA PRO A 209 -18.86 -15.56 -24.24
C PRO A 209 -19.42 -16.41 -23.08
N VAL A 210 -18.77 -16.39 -21.91
CA VAL A 210 -19.14 -17.19 -20.74
C VAL A 210 -19.63 -16.36 -19.55
N CYS A 211 -19.64 -15.02 -19.69
CA CYS A 211 -19.95 -14.11 -18.60
C CYS A 211 -21.46 -13.90 -18.45
N ARG A 212 -22.06 -14.47 -17.40
CA ARG A 212 -23.50 -14.37 -17.15
C ARG A 212 -23.95 -12.93 -16.86
N ALA A 213 -23.17 -12.14 -16.11
CA ALA A 213 -23.56 -10.75 -15.83
C ALA A 213 -23.50 -9.85 -17.07
N ALA A 214 -22.63 -10.17 -18.05
CA ALA A 214 -22.62 -9.47 -19.33
C ALA A 214 -23.86 -9.85 -20.16
N ALA A 215 -24.19 -11.14 -20.24
CA ALA A 215 -25.38 -11.64 -20.93
C ALA A 215 -26.69 -11.05 -20.35
N GLN A 216 -26.73 -10.82 -19.04
CA GLN A 216 -27.89 -10.24 -18.34
C GLN A 216 -27.87 -8.71 -18.25
N GLY A 217 -26.79 -8.05 -18.69
CA GLY A 217 -26.66 -6.58 -18.59
C GLY A 217 -26.43 -6.02 -17.17
N VAL A 218 -26.16 -6.88 -16.17
CA VAL A 218 -26.03 -6.49 -14.74
C VAL A 218 -24.59 -6.36 -14.25
N ALA A 219 -23.60 -6.41 -15.14
CA ALA A 219 -22.18 -6.37 -14.75
C ALA A 219 -21.79 -5.14 -13.91
N GLN A 220 -22.48 -4.00 -14.07
CA GLN A 220 -22.22 -2.78 -13.30
C GLN A 220 -22.73 -2.83 -11.85
N GLU A 221 -23.72 -3.68 -11.57
CA GLU A 221 -24.26 -3.90 -10.22
C GLU A 221 -23.31 -4.75 -9.36
N LEU A 222 -22.39 -5.47 -10.00
CA LEU A 222 -21.45 -6.39 -9.38
C LEU A 222 -20.02 -5.82 -9.36
N PRO A 223 -19.23 -6.10 -8.32
CA PRO A 223 -19.55 -6.95 -7.17
C PRO A 223 -20.31 -6.18 -6.08
N VAL A 224 -21.12 -6.89 -5.30
CA VAL A 224 -21.72 -6.33 -4.09
C VAL A 224 -20.65 -6.13 -3.02
N LYS A 225 -20.61 -4.95 -2.42
CA LYS A 225 -19.75 -4.61 -1.29
C LYS A 225 -20.58 -4.00 -0.18
N ALA A 226 -20.40 -4.45 1.06
CA ALA A 226 -20.97 -3.76 2.21
C ALA A 226 -20.48 -2.31 2.27
N LYS A 227 -21.38 -1.40 2.67
CA LYS A 227 -21.06 0.03 2.82
C LYS A 227 -19.96 0.20 3.87
N ALA A 228 -18.89 0.90 3.51
CA ALA A 228 -17.83 1.22 4.45
C ALA A 228 -18.38 2.09 5.60
N LYS A 229 -17.87 1.87 6.82
CA LYS A 229 -18.16 2.76 7.95
C LYS A 229 -17.67 4.18 7.63
N PRO A 230 -18.37 5.23 8.10
CA PRO A 230 -17.88 6.59 7.97
C PRO A 230 -16.52 6.71 8.67
N ARG A 231 -15.63 7.52 8.07
CA ARG A 231 -14.31 7.78 8.66
C ARG A 231 -14.47 8.59 9.93
N LYS A 232 -13.64 8.31 10.93
CA LYS A 232 -13.52 9.18 12.10
C LYS A 232 -12.81 10.47 11.69
N GLN A 233 -13.38 11.63 12.01
CA GLN A 233 -12.71 12.91 11.83
C GLN A 233 -11.88 13.23 13.07
N GLU A 234 -10.66 13.72 12.86
CA GLU A 234 -9.76 14.16 13.93
C GLU A 234 -9.17 15.52 13.59
N GLU A 235 -9.35 16.46 14.50
CA GLU A 235 -8.71 17.78 14.44
C GLU A 235 -7.30 17.71 15.03
N ARG A 236 -6.37 18.44 14.41
CA ARG A 236 -4.97 18.53 14.84
C ARG A 236 -4.43 19.94 14.61
N THR A 237 -3.52 20.35 15.49
CA THR A 237 -2.75 21.58 15.34
C THR A 237 -1.27 21.24 15.19
N LEU A 238 -0.68 21.63 14.07
CA LEU A 238 0.74 21.43 13.76
C LEU A 238 1.54 22.70 14.08
N PHE A 239 2.82 22.55 14.38
CA PHE A 239 3.73 23.68 14.57
C PHE A 239 4.91 23.58 13.60
N LEU A 240 5.01 24.58 12.74
CA LEU A 240 6.10 24.78 11.79
C LEU A 240 7.13 25.69 12.45
N LEU A 241 8.10 25.08 13.13
CA LEU A 241 9.11 25.78 13.92
C LEU A 241 10.44 25.79 13.18
N PHE A 242 10.90 26.96 12.77
CA PHE A 242 12.17 27.14 12.05
C PHE A 242 13.20 27.82 12.96
N SER A 243 14.35 27.18 13.16
CA SER A 243 15.41 27.72 14.01
C SER A 243 16.24 28.78 13.29
N HIS A 244 16.99 29.57 14.07
CA HIS A 244 17.98 30.51 13.54
C HIS A 244 19.07 29.84 12.67
N GLN A 245 19.19 28.52 12.73
CA GLN A 245 20.20 27.74 12.01
C GLN A 245 19.66 27.12 10.71
N GLY A 246 18.47 27.53 10.24
CA GLY A 246 17.88 27.00 9.01
C GLY A 246 17.42 25.54 9.14
N ARG A 247 16.94 25.14 10.33
CA ARG A 247 16.43 23.79 10.59
C ARG A 247 14.97 23.83 11.03
N VAL A 248 14.23 22.75 10.78
CA VAL A 248 12.85 22.58 11.24
C VAL A 248 12.77 21.57 12.38
N ALA A 249 11.91 21.84 13.36
CA ALA A 249 11.59 20.88 14.41
C ALA A 249 10.79 19.70 13.85
N LEU A 250 11.18 18.50 14.27
CA LEU A 250 10.48 17.24 14.05
C LEU A 250 10.32 16.50 15.38
N GLN A 251 9.33 15.62 15.43
CA GLN A 251 9.19 14.65 16.51
C GLN A 251 8.90 13.26 15.94
N LYS A 252 9.30 12.21 16.69
CA LYS A 252 8.96 10.84 16.33
C LYS A 252 7.61 10.48 16.94
N ARG A 253 6.70 9.92 16.14
CA ARG A 253 5.42 9.40 16.63
C ARG A 253 5.63 8.19 17.53
N PRO A 254 4.71 7.92 18.48
CA PRO A 254 4.76 6.70 19.29
C PRO A 254 4.87 5.43 18.45
N GLU A 255 5.45 4.37 19.01
CA GLU A 255 5.65 3.07 18.33
C GLU A 255 4.34 2.29 18.09
N LYS A 256 3.19 2.83 18.52
CA LYS A 256 1.86 2.25 18.32
C LYS A 256 0.89 3.29 17.76
N GLY A 257 -0.07 2.81 16.98
CA GLY A 257 -1.15 3.63 16.41
C GLY A 257 -0.89 4.09 14.98
N LEU A 258 -1.62 5.12 14.56
CA LEU A 258 -1.55 5.64 13.20
C LEU A 258 -0.19 6.27 12.92
N LEU A 259 0.46 5.88 11.81
CA LEU A 259 1.80 6.33 11.41
C LEU A 259 2.87 6.06 12.50
N ALA A 260 2.73 4.94 13.22
CA ALA A 260 3.61 4.55 14.31
C ALA A 260 5.11 4.63 13.94
N GLY A 261 5.91 5.22 14.81
CA GLY A 261 7.36 5.34 14.68
C GLY A 261 7.85 6.23 13.52
N LEU A 262 6.96 6.89 12.78
CA LEU A 262 7.34 7.82 11.71
C LEU A 262 7.61 9.22 12.27
N TRP A 263 8.38 10.00 11.51
CA TRP A 263 8.60 11.41 11.81
C TRP A 263 7.37 12.24 11.46
N GLU A 264 7.16 13.31 12.24
CA GLU A 264 6.15 14.31 11.97
C GLU A 264 6.61 15.70 12.39
N LEU A 265 5.91 16.71 11.88
CA LEU A 265 5.96 18.05 12.45
C LEU A 265 5.36 18.01 13.87
N PRO A 266 5.87 18.79 14.84
CA PRO A 266 5.30 18.87 16.17
C PRO A 266 3.79 19.07 16.10
N THR A 267 3.04 18.19 16.75
CA THR A 267 1.59 18.11 16.58
C THR A 267 0.89 17.95 17.92
N ALA A 268 -0.18 18.72 18.12
CA ALA A 268 -1.12 18.59 19.22
C ALA A 268 -2.50 18.11 18.72
N PRO A 269 -3.24 17.33 19.53
CA PRO A 269 -4.62 16.98 19.22
C PRO A 269 -5.55 18.20 19.36
N GLY A 270 -6.57 18.27 18.51
CA GLY A 270 -7.57 19.35 18.53
C GLY A 270 -7.15 20.61 17.77
N VAL A 271 -8.07 21.57 17.75
CA VAL A 271 -7.83 22.93 17.24
C VAL A 271 -7.41 23.79 18.43
N LEU A 272 -6.15 24.22 18.45
CA LEU A 272 -5.64 25.07 19.51
C LEU A 272 -5.77 26.55 19.14
N THR A 273 -6.07 27.38 20.13
CA THR A 273 -5.87 28.83 20.03
C THR A 273 -4.37 29.15 20.04
N GLU A 274 -3.99 30.38 19.65
CA GLU A 274 -2.59 30.82 19.72
C GLU A 274 -2.03 30.70 21.16
N SER A 275 -2.83 31.06 22.18
CA SER A 275 -2.43 30.96 23.58
C SER A 275 -2.18 29.52 24.03
N GLN A 276 -3.04 28.57 23.63
CA GLN A 276 -2.86 27.15 23.89
C GLN A 276 -1.64 26.59 23.12
N GLY A 277 -1.43 27.04 21.89
CA GLY A 277 -0.26 26.69 21.10
C GLY A 277 1.05 27.16 21.73
N ARG A 278 1.09 28.39 22.24
CA ARG A 278 2.23 28.92 23.00
C ARG A 278 2.51 28.10 24.26
N ALA A 279 1.48 27.76 25.03
CA ALA A 279 1.63 26.91 26.21
C ALA A 279 2.20 25.52 25.87
N PHE A 280 1.69 24.89 24.81
CA PHE A 280 2.19 23.60 24.31
C PHE A 280 3.68 23.64 23.96
N LEU A 281 4.15 24.74 23.35
CA LEU A 281 5.55 24.94 22.99
C LEU A 281 6.42 25.25 24.22
N GLN A 282 5.94 26.07 25.15
CA GLN A 282 6.64 26.41 26.39
C GLN A 282 6.88 25.18 27.28
N GLU A 283 5.89 24.28 27.41
CA GLU A 283 6.05 22.99 28.10
C GLU A 283 7.17 22.12 27.50
N ARG A 284 7.51 22.36 26.23
CA ARG A 284 8.58 21.67 25.49
C ARG A 284 9.85 22.51 25.40
N GLY A 285 9.97 23.56 26.21
CA GLY A 285 11.14 24.43 26.27
C GLY A 285 11.33 25.32 25.03
N VAL A 286 10.27 25.55 24.24
CA VAL A 286 10.32 26.44 23.08
C VAL A 286 9.58 27.75 23.38
N SER A 287 10.29 28.86 23.24
CA SER A 287 9.71 30.21 23.25
C SER A 287 9.60 30.71 21.81
N PRO A 288 8.40 30.66 21.19
CA PRO A 288 8.28 30.83 19.73
C PRO A 288 8.43 32.27 19.22
N GLY A 289 8.60 33.28 20.09
CA GLY A 289 8.54 34.68 19.67
C GLY A 289 7.17 35.02 19.05
N GLU A 290 7.14 35.39 17.78
CA GLU A 290 5.91 35.56 17.01
C GLU A 290 5.38 34.18 16.54
N LEU A 291 4.12 33.87 16.89
CA LEU A 291 3.44 32.64 16.48
C LEU A 291 2.27 33.01 15.58
N SER A 292 2.44 32.87 14.26
CA SER A 292 1.42 33.26 13.27
C SER A 292 0.64 32.06 12.75
N PRO A 293 -0.61 32.23 12.29
CA PRO A 293 -1.36 31.16 11.63
C PRO A 293 -0.63 30.67 10.37
N GLY A 294 -0.48 29.36 10.26
CA GLY A 294 0.10 28.68 9.10
C GLY A 294 -0.95 28.08 8.17
N PRO A 295 -0.52 27.37 7.11
CA PRO A 295 -1.43 26.72 6.16
C PRO A 295 -2.27 25.63 6.83
N GLN A 296 -3.52 25.51 6.38
CA GLN A 296 -4.40 24.41 6.77
C GLN A 296 -4.33 23.29 5.74
N ALA A 297 -4.46 22.05 6.21
CA ALA A 297 -4.46 20.90 5.34
C ALA A 297 -5.47 19.85 5.81
N LYS A 298 -6.01 19.10 4.84
CA LYS A 298 -6.82 17.92 5.11
C LYS A 298 -6.12 16.69 4.55
N HIS A 299 -6.07 15.62 5.32
CA HIS A 299 -5.53 14.35 4.87
C HIS A 299 -6.49 13.19 5.15
N VAL A 300 -6.71 12.35 4.14
CA VAL A 300 -7.68 11.25 4.20
C VAL A 300 -6.95 9.93 4.27
N PHE A 301 -7.13 9.21 5.37
CA PHE A 301 -6.78 7.79 5.51
C PHE A 301 -8.01 6.92 5.21
N SER A 302 -7.82 5.60 5.20
CA SER A 302 -8.92 4.65 4.96
C SER A 302 -9.99 4.66 6.05
N HIS A 303 -9.61 4.90 7.31
CA HIS A 303 -10.50 4.82 8.48
C HIS A 303 -10.59 6.13 9.29
N VAL A 304 -9.70 7.09 9.03
CA VAL A 304 -9.59 8.38 9.72
C VAL A 304 -9.41 9.49 8.70
N GLU A 305 -9.87 10.69 9.01
CA GLU A 305 -9.62 11.91 8.27
C GLU A 305 -9.04 12.95 9.23
N TRP A 306 -7.86 13.49 8.90
CA TRP A 306 -7.23 14.56 9.65
C TRP A 306 -7.57 15.90 9.04
N HIS A 307 -8.03 16.81 9.89
CA HIS A 307 -8.15 18.24 9.63
C HIS A 307 -7.06 18.94 10.45
N MET A 308 -6.16 19.61 9.75
CA MET A 308 -4.92 20.11 10.33
C MET A 308 -4.87 21.63 10.19
N GLY A 309 -5.03 22.32 11.31
CA GLY A 309 -4.56 23.69 11.46
C GLY A 309 -3.05 23.72 11.71
N SER A 310 -2.38 24.83 11.44
CA SER A 310 -0.98 24.98 11.83
C SER A 310 -0.67 26.38 12.34
N PHE A 311 0.38 26.47 13.15
CA PHE A 311 1.06 27.71 13.49
C PHE A 311 2.49 27.69 12.97
N LEU A 312 3.04 28.86 12.68
CA LEU A 312 4.39 29.07 12.20
C LEU A 312 5.16 29.99 13.15
N ALA A 313 6.40 29.62 13.44
CA ALA A 313 7.35 30.44 14.20
C ALA A 313 8.73 30.38 13.54
N GLN A 314 9.39 31.53 13.46
CA GLN A 314 10.70 31.72 12.86
C GLN A 314 11.73 32.08 13.92
N GLY A 315 13.00 31.77 13.66
CA GLY A 315 14.09 32.13 14.56
C GLY A 315 13.88 31.59 15.97
N VAL A 316 13.39 30.35 16.10
CA VAL A 316 13.22 29.76 17.43
C VAL A 316 14.53 29.15 17.92
N GLU A 317 14.76 29.23 19.22
CA GLU A 317 15.85 28.50 19.87
C GLU A 317 15.58 26.99 19.82
N GLU A 318 16.63 26.22 19.56
CA GLU A 318 16.50 24.78 19.38
C GLU A 318 16.35 24.05 20.72
N SER A 319 15.15 23.53 20.99
CA SER A 319 14.89 22.72 22.17
C SER A 319 15.29 21.25 21.98
N PRO A 320 15.83 20.58 23.01
CA PRO A 320 16.08 19.13 22.99
C PRO A 320 14.79 18.29 22.95
N ALA A 321 13.61 18.89 23.15
CA ALA A 321 12.33 18.19 23.01
C ALA A 321 12.04 17.76 21.55
N PHE A 322 12.75 18.34 20.58
CA PHE A 322 12.57 18.07 19.16
C PHE A 322 13.87 17.65 18.49
N THR A 323 13.75 16.97 17.36
CA THR A 323 14.85 16.73 16.43
C THR A 323 14.86 17.83 15.39
N TRP A 324 15.98 18.54 15.25
CA TRP A 324 16.11 19.66 14.32
C TRP A 324 16.79 19.21 13.03
N ALA A 325 16.08 19.36 11.92
CA ALA A 325 16.47 18.83 10.62
C ALA A 325 16.64 19.94 9.58
N ALA A 326 17.74 19.90 8.84
CA ALA A 326 17.90 20.72 7.64
C ALA A 326 17.10 20.10 6.47
N TRP A 327 16.94 20.86 5.38
CA TRP A 327 16.26 20.36 4.17
C TRP A 327 16.87 19.05 3.64
N LYS A 328 18.20 18.92 3.72
CA LYS A 328 18.91 17.70 3.32
C LYS A 328 18.48 16.50 4.17
N ASP A 329 18.36 16.66 5.47
CA ASP A 329 17.95 15.57 6.38
C ASP A 329 16.53 15.10 6.09
N LEU A 330 15.60 16.00 5.76
CA LEU A 330 14.23 15.61 5.34
C LEU A 330 14.26 14.77 4.05
N ARG A 331 15.13 15.13 3.11
CA ARG A 331 15.25 14.41 1.82
C ARG A 331 15.94 13.07 1.95
N GLU A 332 16.80 12.87 2.94
CA GLU A 332 17.68 11.70 2.99
C GLU A 332 17.45 10.79 4.21
N ARG A 333 17.00 11.34 5.35
CA ARG A 333 17.06 10.64 6.65
C ARG A 333 15.71 10.56 7.36
N PHE A 334 14.94 11.63 7.37
CA PHE A 334 13.70 11.71 8.15
C PHE A 334 12.47 11.63 7.23
N PRO A 335 11.92 10.42 7.00
CA PRO A 335 10.77 10.28 6.12
C PRO A 335 9.54 10.95 6.71
N LEU A 336 8.97 11.92 5.99
CA LEU A 336 7.73 12.59 6.34
C LEU A 336 6.55 11.92 5.61
N PRO A 337 5.57 11.38 6.35
CA PRO A 337 4.39 10.78 5.75
C PRO A 337 3.65 11.74 4.80
N SER A 338 2.95 11.18 3.82
CA SER A 338 2.10 11.94 2.88
C SER A 338 1.04 12.79 3.56
N ALA A 339 0.73 12.52 4.84
CA ALA A 339 -0.09 13.38 5.69
C ALA A 339 0.42 14.82 5.75
N PHE A 340 1.74 15.02 5.70
CA PHE A 340 2.39 16.32 5.79
C PHE A 340 2.78 16.89 4.42
N LYS A 341 2.39 16.25 3.31
CA LYS A 341 2.77 16.65 1.94
C LYS A 341 2.40 18.11 1.63
N ALA A 342 1.29 18.60 2.16
CA ALA A 342 0.83 19.98 1.95
C ALA A 342 1.81 21.04 2.51
N TYR A 343 2.62 20.67 3.50
CA TYR A 343 3.59 21.56 4.14
C TYR A 343 4.96 21.53 3.47
N VAL A 344 5.25 20.52 2.64
CA VAL A 344 6.56 20.33 1.99
C VAL A 344 7.01 21.54 1.15
N PRO A 345 6.15 22.22 0.36
CA PRO A 345 6.57 23.42 -0.38
C PRO A 345 7.10 24.53 0.54
N LEU A 346 6.41 24.77 1.66
CA LEU A 346 6.82 25.77 2.65
C LEU A 346 8.09 25.34 3.38
N LEU A 347 8.20 24.07 3.78
CA LEU A 347 9.44 23.54 4.35
C LEU A 347 10.63 23.73 3.41
N ARG A 348 10.43 23.49 2.10
CA ARG A 348 11.47 23.72 1.11
C ARG A 348 11.84 25.19 1.02
N GLU A 349 10.87 26.08 0.92
CA GLU A 349 11.10 27.52 0.82
C GLU A 349 11.91 28.06 2.02
N GLN A 350 11.55 27.63 3.23
CA GLN A 350 12.17 28.12 4.47
C GLN A 350 13.52 27.47 4.79
N LEU A 351 13.80 26.28 4.26
CA LEU A 351 15.01 25.50 4.59
C LEU A 351 16.01 25.40 3.43
N ALA A 352 15.70 25.93 2.23
CA ALA A 352 16.55 25.80 1.04
C ALA A 352 17.61 26.91 0.88
N LEU A 353 17.97 27.60 1.97
CA LEU A 353 19.11 28.52 2.05
C LEU A 353 20.34 27.79 2.60
#